data_AF-A0A9W6ZFU0-F1
#
_entry.id   AF-A0A9W6ZFU0-F1
#
_cell.length_a   1.000
_cell.length_b   1.000
_cell.length_c   1.000
_cell.angle_alpha   90.00
_cell.angle_beta   90.00
_cell.angle_gamma   90.00
#
_symmetry.space_group_name_H-M   'P 1'
#
loop_
_entity.id
_entity.type
_entity.pdbx_description
1 polymer ?
#
loop_
_entity_poly.entity_id
_entity_poly.type
_entity_poly.pdbx_seq_one_letter_code
_entity_poly.pdbx_strand_id
1 'polypeptide(L)'
;MGISLKTLDDACCYKTIRVVQDIVQKPLNVERAKKSLEALIKAIFSNVFEVIVAKVNASITLDDSEQTTSKHGTISVLDIFGFESFQVS
;
A
#
# COMPACT_ATOMS: atom_id res chain seq x y z
N MET A 1 1.74 -5.39 -12.17
CA MET A 1 3.13 -5.02 -11.85
C MET A 1 4.05 -5.84 -12.73
N GLY A 2 4.42 -5.32 -13.92
CA GLY A 2 5.20 -6.04 -14.94
C GLY A 2 6.67 -6.25 -14.56
N ILE A 3 6.92 -6.79 -13.37
CA ILE A 3 8.26 -7.04 -12.83
C ILE A 3 8.53 -8.55 -12.89
N SER A 4 9.69 -8.93 -13.42
CA SER A 4 10.14 -10.32 -13.43
C SER A 4 10.37 -10.80 -12.00
N LEU A 5 9.83 -11.98 -11.65
CA LEU A 5 10.01 -12.61 -10.34
C LEU A 5 11.49 -12.74 -9.96
N LYS A 6 12.37 -12.96 -10.94
CA LYS A 6 13.82 -13.03 -10.73
C LYS A 6 14.41 -11.69 -10.29
N THR A 7 13.96 -10.59 -10.88
CA THR A 7 14.40 -9.23 -10.50
C THR A 7 13.91 -8.87 -9.11
N LEU A 8 12.73 -9.34 -8.73
CA LEU A 8 12.20 -9.14 -7.38
C LEU A 8 12.94 -9.99 -6.35
N ASP A 9 13.23 -11.25 -6.67
CA ASP A 9 14.00 -12.15 -5.81
C ASP A 9 15.42 -11.62 -5.61
N ASP A 10 16.09 -11.20 -6.69
CA ASP A 10 17.42 -10.61 -6.62
C ASP A 10 17.45 -9.32 -5.79
N ALA A 11 16.43 -8.46 -5.93
CA ALA A 11 16.30 -7.23 -5.14
C ALA A 11 15.97 -7.48 -3.66
N CYS A 12 15.24 -8.56 -3.36
CA CYS A 12 14.87 -8.93 -1.99
C CYS A 12 16.00 -9.70 -1.27
N CYS A 13 16.82 -10.44 -2.02
CA CYS A 13 17.86 -11.32 -1.50
C CYS A 13 19.28 -10.72 -1.55
N TYR A 14 19.54 -9.69 -2.36
CA TYR A 14 20.88 -9.11 -2.51
C TYR A 14 20.88 -7.59 -2.34
N LYS A 15 21.64 -7.10 -1.35
CA LYS A 15 21.97 -5.67 -1.24
C LYS A 15 23.27 -5.42 -1.98
N THR A 16 23.20 -4.63 -3.05
CA THR A 16 24.41 -4.12 -3.70
C THR A 16 24.87 -2.89 -2.94
N ILE A 17 25.91 -3.04 -2.11
CA ILE A 17 26.53 -1.91 -1.43
C ILE A 17 27.68 -1.43 -2.33
N ARG A 18 27.51 -0.26 -2.98
CA ARG A 18 28.60 0.39 -3.69
C ARG A 18 29.55 1.01 -2.68
N VAL A 19 30.77 0.46 -2.61
CA VAL A 19 31.91 1.12 -1.99
C VAL A 19 32.75 1.70 -3.13
N VAL A 20 33.36 2.87 -2.90
CA VAL A 20 34.05 3.70 -3.92
C VAL A 20 35.07 2.94 -4.79
N GLN A 21 35.57 1.78 -4.35
CA GLN A 21 36.47 0.91 -5.12
C GLN A 21 35.97 -0.52 -5.38
N ASP A 22 34.83 -0.96 -4.81
CA ASP A 22 34.34 -2.35 -4.99
C ASP A 22 32.80 -2.48 -4.85
N ILE A 23 32.23 -3.39 -5.65
CA ILE A 23 30.82 -3.79 -5.56
C ILE A 23 30.75 -5.05 -4.70
N VAL A 24 30.42 -4.92 -3.41
CA VAL A 24 30.27 -6.07 -2.53
C VAL A 24 28.79 -6.49 -2.50
N GLN A 25 28.49 -7.65 -3.07
CA GLN A 25 27.19 -8.30 -2.92
C GLN A 25 27.18 -9.10 -1.62
N LYS A 26 26.42 -8.63 -0.62
CA LYS A 26 26.16 -9.40 0.60
C LYS A 26 24.78 -10.04 0.50
N PRO A 27 24.63 -11.35 0.76
CA PRO A 27 23.33 -11.97 0.90
C PRO A 27 22.57 -11.28 2.05
N LEU A 28 21.33 -10.90 1.80
CA LEU A 28 20.50 -10.22 2.79
C LEU A 28 20.13 -11.23 3.89
N ASN A 29 20.39 -10.88 5.16
CA ASN A 29 19.97 -11.70 6.31
C ASN A 29 18.45 -11.98 6.21
N VAL A 30 18.03 -13.22 6.46
CA VAL A 30 16.66 -13.72 6.28
C VAL A 30 15.61 -12.82 6.93
N GLU A 31 15.89 -12.29 8.13
CA GLU A 31 14.98 -11.35 8.81
C GLU A 31 14.76 -10.05 8.03
N ARG A 32 15.80 -9.54 7.36
CA ARG A 32 15.70 -8.31 6.57
C ARG A 32 14.94 -8.54 5.27
N ALA A 33 15.16 -9.68 4.61
CA ALA A 33 14.41 -10.09 3.43
C ALA A 33 12.92 -10.26 3.75
N LYS A 34 12.59 -10.87 4.91
CA LYS A 34 11.22 -10.97 5.39
C LYS A 34 10.59 -9.59 5.64
N LYS A 35 11.32 -8.69 6.28
CA LYS A 35 10.85 -7.32 6.54
C LYS A 35 10.62 -6.52 5.25
N SER A 36 11.47 -6.66 4.24
CA SER A 36 11.26 -6.01 2.94
C SER A 36 10.05 -6.57 2.20
N LEU A 37 9.81 -7.88 2.29
CA LEU A 37 8.61 -8.51 1.74
C LEU A 37 7.35 -8.02 2.44
N GLU A 38 7.34 -7.96 3.77
CA GLU A 38 6.21 -7.43 4.54
C GLU A 38 5.92 -5.97 4.19
N ALA A 39 6.95 -5.14 4.07
CA ALA A 39 6.80 -3.75 3.65
C ALA A 39 6.24 -3.64 2.23
N LEU A 40 6.71 -4.49 1.31
CA LEU A 40 6.19 -4.53 -0.07
C LEU A 40 4.72 -4.94 -0.09
N ILE A 41 4.33 -5.97 0.65
CA ILE A 41 2.93 -6.42 0.74
C ILE A 41 2.04 -5.29 1.29
N LYS A 42 2.48 -4.63 2.37
CA LYS A 42 1.76 -3.47 2.95
C LYS A 42 1.61 -2.33 1.93
N ALA A 43 2.66 -2.03 1.17
CA ALA A 43 2.64 -0.99 0.15
C ALA A 43 1.68 -1.32 -1.00
N ILE A 44 1.67 -2.57 -1.48
CA ILE A 44 0.74 -3.03 -2.51
C ILE A 44 -0.70 -2.93 -2.01
N PHE A 45 -0.96 -3.43 -0.80
CA PHE A 45 -2.29 -3.38 -0.22
C PHE A 45 -2.80 -1.94 -0.07
N SER A 46 -1.96 -1.03 0.44
CA SER A 46 -2.30 0.39 0.57
C SER A 46 -2.67 1.01 -0.78
N ASN A 47 -1.88 0.78 -1.82
CA ASN A 47 -2.14 1.31 -3.16
C ASN A 47 -3.44 0.74 -3.76
N VAL A 48 -3.66 -0.57 -3.63
CA VAL A 48 -4.90 -1.20 -4.10
C VAL A 48 -6.11 -0.63 -3.35
N PHE A 49 -6.01 -0.45 -2.03
CA PHE A 49 -7.06 0.14 -1.23
C PHE A 49 -7.39 1.57 -1.68
N GLU A 50 -6.37 2.42 -1.90
CA GLU A 50 -6.56 3.78 -2.42
C GLU A 50 -7.27 3.79 -3.78
N VAL A 51 -6.89 2.89 -4.70
CA VAL A 51 -7.54 2.76 -6.01
C VAL A 51 -9.01 2.32 -5.87
N ILE A 52 -9.30 1.39 -4.95
CA ILE A 52 -10.67 0.95 -4.69
C ILE A 52 -11.50 2.10 -4.14
N VAL A 53 -11.00 2.81 -3.12
CA VAL A 53 -11.68 3.98 -2.53
C VAL A 53 -11.94 5.05 -3.58
N ALA A 54 -10.95 5.36 -4.42
CA ALA A 54 -11.11 6.33 -5.50
C ALA A 54 -12.20 5.92 -6.50
N LYS A 55 -12.24 4.64 -6.90
CA LYS A 55 -13.27 4.13 -7.82
C LYS A 55 -14.67 4.14 -7.20
N VAL A 56 -14.79 3.74 -5.93
CA VAL A 56 -16.06 3.74 -5.21
C VAL A 56 -16.57 5.17 -5.09
N ASN A 57 -15.73 6.10 -4.65
CA ASN A 57 -16.10 7.51 -4.54
C ASN A 57 -16.54 8.08 -5.90
N ALA A 58 -15.77 7.84 -6.97
CA ALA A 58 -16.14 8.28 -8.31
C ALA A 58 -17.46 7.69 -8.83
N SER A 59 -17.87 6.51 -8.34
CA SER A 59 -19.14 5.88 -8.73
C SER A 59 -20.35 6.41 -7.94
N ILE A 60 -20.11 6.99 -6.76
CA ILE A 60 -21.15 7.52 -5.86
C ILE A 60 -21.32 9.03 -6.05
N THR A 61 -20.27 9.74 -6.48
CA THR A 61 -20.36 11.15 -6.84
C THR A 61 -21.28 11.31 -8.05
N LEU A 62 -22.49 11.84 -7.81
CA LEU A 62 -23.39 12.29 -8.85
C LEU A 62 -22.77 13.54 -9.51
N ASP A 63 -22.87 13.65 -10.83
CA ASP A 63 -22.33 14.79 -11.59
C ASP A 63 -22.77 16.12 -10.95
N ASP A 64 -21.79 16.98 -10.63
CA ASP A 64 -22.01 18.32 -10.07
C ASP A 64 -22.90 19.22 -10.95
N SER A 65 -23.17 18.80 -12.19
CA SER A 65 -24.15 19.39 -13.10
C SER A 65 -25.57 19.44 -12.52
N GLU A 66 -25.98 18.47 -11.69
CA GLU A 66 -27.32 18.45 -11.07
C GLU A 66 -27.38 19.19 -9.73
N GLN A 67 -26.24 19.51 -9.11
CA GLN A 67 -26.18 20.17 -7.80
C GLN A 67 -26.35 21.70 -7.85
N THR A 68 -26.38 22.31 -9.04
CA THR A 68 -26.50 23.76 -9.19
C THR A 68 -27.89 24.32 -8.85
N THR A 69 -28.91 23.47 -8.65
CA THR A 69 -30.30 23.93 -8.43
C THR A 69 -30.88 23.68 -7.04
N SER A 70 -30.26 22.88 -6.18
CA SER A 70 -30.87 22.55 -4.88
C SER A 70 -29.85 22.27 -3.80
N LYS A 71 -29.76 23.17 -2.81
CA LYS A 71 -29.02 22.96 -1.54
C LYS A 71 -29.70 21.83 -0.73
N HIS A 72 -29.51 20.58 -1.11
CA HIS A 72 -29.89 19.44 -0.28
C HIS A 72 -28.80 19.22 0.78
N GLY A 73 -29.19 19.07 2.05
CA GLY A 73 -28.25 18.79 3.14
C GLY A 73 -27.63 17.38 2.99
N THR A 74 -26.35 17.24 3.33
CA THR A 74 -25.64 15.95 3.31
C THR A 74 -25.77 15.26 4.67
N ILE A 75 -26.11 13.96 4.68
CA ILE A 75 -26.11 13.12 5.89
C ILE A 75 -24.90 12.19 5.81
N SER A 76 -23.93 12.35 6.72
CA SER A 76 -22.74 11.51 6.81
C SER A 76 -22.90 10.45 7.89
N VAL A 77 -22.57 9.20 7.56
CA VAL A 77 -22.55 8.07 8.52
C VAL A 77 -21.09 7.76 8.84
N LEU A 78 -20.77 7.65 10.13
CA LEU A 78 -19.42 7.34 10.61
C LEU A 78 -19.41 5.91 11.18
N ASP A 79 -18.73 5.01 10.49
CA ASP A 79 -18.45 3.65 10.97
C ASP A 79 -16.94 3.55 11.24
N ILE A 80 -16.58 3.34 12.50
CA ILE A 80 -15.19 3.26 12.96
C ILE A 80 -15.03 2.05 13.87
N PHE A 81 -13.81 1.50 13.89
CA PHE A 81 -13.50 0.33 14.72
C PHE A 81 -13.77 0.59 16.21
N GLY A 82 -14.41 -0.39 16.85
CA GLY A 82 -14.63 -0.42 18.31
C GLY A 82 -13.35 -0.80 19.07
N PHE A 83 -13.39 -0.66 20.40
CA PHE A 83 -12.23 -0.97 21.24
C PHE A 83 -12.03 -2.50 21.35
N GLU A 84 -10.86 -2.99 20.92
CA GLU A 84 -10.51 -4.41 20.98
C GLU A 84 -9.28 -4.61 21.89
N SER A 85 -9.38 -5.52 22.86
CA SER A 85 -8.27 -5.90 23.74
C SER A 85 -7.67 -7.21 23.24
N PHE A 86 -6.49 -7.13 22.64
CA PHE A 86 -5.75 -8.30 22.18
C PHE A 86 -4.65 -8.64 23.18
N GLN A 87 -4.65 -9.88 23.66
CA GLN A 87 -3.52 -10.40 24.42
C GLN A 87 -2.41 -10.77 23.44
N VAL A 88 -1.34 -9.98 23.41
CA VAL A 88 -0.14 -10.28 22.65
C VAL A 88 0.69 -11.24 23.49
N SER A 89 0.55 -12.54 23.23
CA SER A 89 1.35 -13.58 23.89
C SER A 89 2.57 -13.99 23.08
#